data_AF-A0A359IK50-F1
#
_entry.id   AF-A0A359IK50-F1
#
_cell.length_a   1.000
_cell.length_b   1.000
_cell.length_c   1.000
_cell.angle_alpha   90.00
_cell.angle_beta   90.00
_cell.angle_gamma   90.00
#
_symmetry.space_group_name_H-M   'P 1'
#
loop_
_entity.id
_entity.type
_entity.pdbx_description
1 polymer ?
#
loop_
_entity_poly.entity_id
_entity_poly.type
_entity_poly.pdbx_seq_one_letter_code
_entity_poly.pdbx_strand_id
1 'polypeptide(L)'
;MRMFGVPFDMEEEDKLIGGYLSLRQAGWLSIALIVAIVEFVVDMSWLTNFNIFIVILKVVILLIALAISAFLAFGSMDSMNSDSYVFKMTRFKLRKKVIKYNDK
;
A
#
# COMPACT_ATOMS: atom_id res chain seq x y z
N MET A 1 -9.50 2.19 43.48
CA MET A 1 -9.19 1.70 42.12
C MET A 1 -7.68 1.66 41.98
N ARG A 2 -7.08 0.50 41.68
CA ARG A 2 -5.64 0.41 41.40
C ARG A 2 -5.43 0.95 39.99
N MET A 3 -4.80 2.12 39.87
CA MET A 3 -4.36 2.64 38.57
C MET A 3 -3.13 1.85 38.14
N PHE A 4 -3.32 0.90 37.23
CA PHE A 4 -2.21 0.35 36.47
C PHE A 4 -1.90 1.34 35.36
N GLY A 5 -0.71 1.94 35.39
CA GLY A 5 -0.22 2.73 34.27
C GLY A 5 0.01 1.77 33.11
N VAL A 6 -0.94 1.70 32.18
CA VAL A 6 -0.75 0.97 30.94
C VAL A 6 0.29 1.75 30.14
N PRO A 7 1.43 1.16 29.77
CA PRO A 7 2.38 1.81 28.89
C PRO A 7 1.67 2.04 27.54
N PHE A 8 1.30 3.29 27.30
CA PHE A 8 0.68 3.72 26.06
C PHE A 8 1.80 4.15 25.11
N ASP A 9 2.02 3.37 24.06
CA ASP A 9 2.94 3.72 22.99
C ASP A 9 2.20 4.61 21.99
N MET A 10 2.63 5.88 21.87
CA MET A 10 2.03 6.83 20.91
C MET A 10 2.60 6.68 19.50
N GLU A 11 3.64 5.86 19.33
CA GLU A 11 4.33 5.69 18.04
C GLU A 11 3.73 4.56 17.20
N GLU A 12 3.02 3.61 17.82
CA GLU A 12 2.33 2.54 17.09
C GLU A 12 1.03 3.02 16.45
N GLU A 13 0.76 2.55 15.22
CA GLU A 13 -0.52 2.81 14.56
C GLU A 13 -1.66 2.05 15.24
N ASP A 14 -2.74 2.79 15.53
CA ASP A 14 -3.99 2.21 15.99
C ASP A 14 -4.58 1.24 14.96
N LYS A 15 -4.79 0.00 15.40
CA LYS A 15 -5.41 -1.05 14.61
C LYS A 15 -6.93 -0.99 14.79
N LEU A 16 -7.62 -0.46 13.78
CA LEU A 16 -9.07 -0.21 13.84
C LEU A 16 -9.91 -1.41 13.41
N ILE A 17 -9.41 -2.24 12.48
CA ILE A 17 -10.17 -3.37 11.94
C ILE A 17 -9.73 -4.66 12.63
N GLY A 18 -10.60 -5.15 13.51
CA GLY A 18 -10.41 -6.40 14.27
C GLY A 18 -9.20 -6.41 15.20
N GLY A 19 -8.57 -5.25 15.47
CA GLY A 19 -7.33 -5.15 16.22
C GLY A 19 -6.08 -5.62 15.47
N TYR A 20 -6.19 -5.95 14.18
CA TYR A 20 -5.07 -6.43 13.36
C TYR A 20 -4.65 -5.45 12.26
N LEU A 21 -5.61 -4.73 11.67
CA LEU A 21 -5.35 -3.87 10.53
C LEU A 21 -5.43 -2.40 10.91
N SER A 22 -4.40 -1.62 10.56
CA SER A 22 -4.44 -0.16 10.66
C SER A 22 -5.27 0.46 9.53
N LEU A 23 -5.74 1.70 9.72
CA LEU A 23 -6.49 2.42 8.69
C LEU A 23 -5.68 2.59 7.40
N ARG A 24 -4.37 2.80 7.54
CA ARG A 24 -3.41 2.93 6.43
C ARG A 24 -3.28 1.63 5.65
N GLN A 25 -3.14 0.51 6.34
CA GLN A 25 -3.13 -0.83 5.73
C GLN A 25 -4.44 -1.11 4.97
N ALA A 26 -5.58 -0.73 5.55
CA ALA A 26 -6.89 -0.84 4.89
C ALA A 26 -6.93 -0.01 3.61
N GLY A 27 -6.42 1.23 3.68
CA GLY A 27 -6.30 2.12 2.52
C GLY A 27 -5.50 1.51 1.39
N TRP A 28 -4.33 0.94 1.66
CA TRP A 28 -3.52 0.29 0.63
C TRP A 28 -4.17 -0.97 0.05
N LEU A 29 -4.74 -1.84 0.89
CA LEU A 29 -5.42 -3.05 0.42
C LEU A 29 -6.70 -2.74 -0.37
N SER A 30 -7.34 -1.59 -0.13
CA SER A 30 -8.50 -1.15 -0.91
C SER A 30 -8.17 -0.98 -2.40
N ILE A 31 -6.92 -0.67 -2.76
CA ILE A 31 -6.49 -0.54 -4.16
C ILE A 31 -6.63 -1.88 -4.89
N ALA A 32 -6.11 -2.96 -4.32
CA ALA A 32 -6.23 -4.29 -4.89
C ALA A 32 -7.70 -4.73 -5.01
N LEU A 33 -8.54 -4.38 -4.03
CA LEU A 33 -9.97 -4.64 -4.06
C LEU A 33 -10.67 -3.87 -5.20
N ILE A 34 -10.35 -2.58 -5.37
CA ILE A 34 -10.90 -1.76 -6.46
C ILE A 34 -10.50 -2.34 -7.81
N VAL A 35 -9.23 -2.73 -7.99
CA VAL A 35 -8.77 -3.37 -9.24
C VAL A 35 -9.54 -4.66 -9.50
N ALA A 36 -9.75 -5.51 -8.48
CA ALA A 36 -10.54 -6.72 -8.64
C ALA A 36 -11.98 -6.43 -9.08
N ILE A 37 -12.63 -5.42 -8.48
CA ILE A 37 -13.99 -5.01 -8.83
C ILE A 37 -14.04 -4.49 -10.28
N VAL A 38 -13.10 -3.64 -10.69
CA VAL A 38 -13.08 -3.08 -12.04
C VAL A 38 -12.89 -4.20 -13.09
N GLU A 39 -11.90 -5.07 -12.87
CA GLU A 39 -11.52 -6.08 -13.87
C GLU A 39 -12.52 -7.24 -14.00
N PHE A 40 -13.18 -7.63 -12.90
CA PHE A 40 -14.04 -8.82 -12.87
C PHE A 40 -15.52 -8.53 -12.70
N VAL A 41 -15.89 -7.39 -12.11
CA VAL A 41 -17.31 -7.04 -11.84
C VAL A 41 -17.80 -5.98 -12.82
N VAL A 42 -17.03 -4.91 -13.05
CA VAL A 42 -17.44 -3.86 -13.99
C VAL A 42 -17.22 -4.33 -15.42
N ASP A 43 -16.03 -4.85 -15.72
CA ASP A 43 -15.71 -5.39 -17.04
C ASP A 43 -16.01 -6.90 -17.13
N MET A 44 -17.29 -7.22 -17.37
CA MET A 44 -17.77 -8.59 -17.58
C MET A 44 -17.42 -9.19 -18.95
N SER A 45 -16.53 -8.56 -19.73
CA SER A 45 -16.09 -9.06 -21.06
C SER A 45 -15.60 -10.52 -21.04
N TRP A 46 -15.05 -10.96 -19.91
CA TRP A 46 -14.58 -12.33 -19.70
C TRP A 46 -15.70 -13.38 -19.73
N LEU A 47 -16.93 -13.01 -19.38
CA LEU A 47 -18.10 -13.90 -19.46
C LEU A 47 -18.71 -13.93 -20.86
N THR A 48 -18.79 -12.78 -21.52
CA THR A 48 -19.53 -12.65 -22.78
C THR A 48 -18.71 -13.06 -24.00
N ASN A 49 -17.41 -12.77 -24.02
CA ASN A 49 -16.49 -13.08 -25.12
C ASN A 49 -15.25 -13.77 -24.55
N PHE A 50 -15.42 -15.04 -24.16
CA PHE A 50 -14.39 -15.79 -23.46
C PHE A 50 -13.12 -15.92 -24.31
N ASN A 51 -12.11 -15.14 -23.94
CA ASN A 51 -10.76 -15.22 -24.49
C ASN A 51 -9.80 -15.48 -23.33
N ILE A 52 -9.19 -16.67 -23.34
CA ILE A 52 -8.30 -17.13 -22.28
C ILE A 52 -7.10 -16.19 -22.07
N PHE A 53 -6.61 -15.55 -23.13
CA PHE A 53 -5.49 -14.62 -23.05
C PHE A 53 -5.87 -13.36 -22.26
N ILE A 54 -7.07 -12.83 -22.47
CA ILE A 54 -7.58 -11.65 -21.75
C ILE A 54 -7.77 -11.99 -20.27
N VAL A 55 -8.33 -13.17 -19.96
CA VAL A 55 -8.50 -13.63 -18.58
C VAL A 55 -7.15 -13.74 -17.86
N ILE A 56 -6.14 -14.35 -18.50
CA ILE A 56 -4.78 -14.43 -17.95
C ILE A 56 -4.22 -13.04 -17.68
N LEU A 57 -4.35 -12.11 -18.63
CA LEU A 57 -3.88 -10.74 -18.47
C LEU A 57 -4.52 -10.06 -17.25
N LYS A 58 -5.84 -10.17 -17.08
CA LYS A 58 -6.58 -9.62 -15.94
C LYS A 58 -6.10 -10.19 -14.60
N VAL A 59 -5.89 -11.51 -14.54
CA VAL A 59 -5.35 -12.17 -13.34
C VAL A 59 -3.93 -11.67 -13.03
N VAL A 60 -3.08 -11.51 -14.04
CA VAL A 60 -1.73 -10.96 -13.85
C VAL A 60 -1.77 -9.52 -13.34
N ILE A 61 -2.63 -8.66 -13.89
CA ILE A 61 -2.82 -7.28 -13.42
C ILE A 61 -3.26 -7.29 -11.95
N LEU A 62 -4.22 -8.12 -11.58
CA LEU A 62 -4.69 -8.25 -10.20
C LEU A 62 -3.58 -8.71 -9.26
N LEU A 63 -2.78 -9.71 -9.65
CA LEU A 63 -1.67 -10.20 -8.84
C LEU A 63 -0.60 -9.12 -8.61
N ILE A 64 -0.29 -8.33 -9.65
CA ILE A 64 0.65 -7.20 -9.54
C ILE A 64 0.08 -6.14 -8.58
N ALA A 65 -1.19 -5.76 -8.75
CA ALA A 65 -1.85 -4.78 -7.88
C ALA A 65 -1.88 -5.25 -6.42
N LEU A 66 -2.17 -6.53 -6.19
CA LEU A 66 -2.17 -7.14 -4.86
C LEU A 66 -0.77 -7.17 -4.26
N ALA A 67 0.25 -7.57 -5.01
CA ALA A 67 1.63 -7.58 -4.55
C ALA A 67 2.11 -6.19 -4.13
N ILE A 68 1.84 -5.17 -4.94
CA ILE A 68 2.19 -3.77 -4.63
C ILE A 68 1.43 -3.28 -3.40
N SER A 69 0.12 -3.53 -3.33
CA SER A 69 -0.73 -3.09 -2.21
C SER A 69 -0.33 -3.76 -0.90
N ALA A 70 -0.08 -5.07 -0.92
CA ALA A 70 0.38 -5.82 0.24
C ALA A 70 1.78 -5.38 0.68
N PHE A 71 2.68 -5.15 -0.28
CA PHE A 71 4.00 -4.59 0.01
C PHE A 71 3.90 -3.21 0.67
N LEU A 72 3.03 -2.32 0.18
CA LEU A 72 2.86 -0.99 0.77
C LEU A 72 2.17 -1.01 2.14
N ALA A 73 1.25 -1.96 2.36
CA ALA A 73 0.53 -2.11 3.62
C ALA A 73 1.41 -2.71 4.73
N PHE A 74 2.15 -3.77 4.44
CA PHE A 74 2.85 -4.57 5.46
C PHE A 74 4.38 -4.51 5.36
N GLY A 75 4.92 -3.94 4.29
CA GLY A 75 6.36 -3.86 4.09
C GLY A 75 7.02 -2.86 5.04
N SER A 76 8.23 -3.22 5.45
CA SER A 76 9.14 -2.33 6.17
C SER A 76 10.47 -2.25 5.42
N MET A 77 11.01 -1.05 5.24
CA MET A 77 12.32 -0.78 4.66
C MET A 77 13.07 0.20 5.55
N ASP A 78 14.32 -0.11 5.89
CA ASP A 78 15.19 0.73 6.74
C ASP A 78 14.47 1.24 8.00
N SER A 79 13.89 0.33 8.78
CA SER A 79 13.13 0.61 10.02
C SER A 79 11.89 1.51 9.88
N MET A 80 11.47 1.80 8.64
CA MET A 80 10.30 2.62 8.35
C MET A 80 9.30 1.82 7.52
N ASN A 81 8.03 2.20 7.60
CA ASN A 81 7.01 1.66 6.72
C ASN A 81 7.36 1.90 5.24
N SER A 82 7.11 0.89 4.40
CA SER A 82 7.41 0.91 2.96
C SER A 82 6.75 2.07 2.21
N ASP A 83 5.52 2.43 2.57
CA ASP A 83 4.82 3.56 1.96
C ASP A 83 5.51 4.90 2.25
N SER A 84 5.87 5.12 3.51
CA SER A 84 6.57 6.30 4.00
C SER A 84 7.95 6.40 3.36
N TYR A 85 8.62 5.26 3.17
CA TYR A 85 9.86 5.17 2.41
C TYR A 85 9.68 5.60 0.96
N VAL A 86 8.70 5.02 0.25
CA VAL A 86 8.42 5.33 -1.15
C VAL A 86 8.04 6.81 -1.33
N PHE A 87 7.24 7.38 -0.43
CA PHE A 87 6.90 8.81 -0.47
C PHE A 87 8.13 9.70 -0.26
N LYS A 88 8.96 9.42 0.76
CA LYS A 88 10.19 10.20 1.03
C LYS A 88 11.18 10.08 -0.12
N MET A 89 11.37 8.88 -0.66
CA MET A 89 12.22 8.62 -1.82
C MET A 89 11.74 9.39 -3.05
N THR A 90 10.44 9.36 -3.33
CA THR A 90 9.83 10.08 -4.46
C THR A 90 10.00 11.58 -4.28
N ARG A 91 9.71 12.12 -3.09
CA ARG A 91 9.93 13.53 -2.75
C ARG A 91 11.40 13.92 -2.90
N PHE A 92 12.33 13.05 -2.50
CA PHE A 92 13.76 13.28 -2.64
C PHE A 92 14.22 13.30 -4.10
N LYS A 93 13.67 12.43 -4.95
CA LYS A 93 13.99 12.40 -6.38
C LYS A 93 13.44 13.63 -7.13
N LEU A 94 12.24 14.08 -6.77
CA LEU A 94 11.56 15.19 -7.44
C LEU A 94 11.95 16.58 -6.93
N ARG A 95 12.61 16.69 -5.77
CA ARG A 95 13.04 18.00 -5.26
C ARG A 95 14.10 18.63 -6.17
N LYS A 96 14.06 19.95 -6.33
CA LYS A 96 15.17 20.71 -6.94
C LYS A 96 16.40 20.56 -6.05
N LYS A 97 17.43 19.87 -6.55
CA LYS A 97 18.68 19.64 -5.81
C LYS A 97 19.52 20.91 -5.84
N VAL A 98 19.53 21.66 -4.74
CA VAL A 98 20.49 22.75 -4.54
C VAL A 98 21.76 22.12 -3.98
N ILE A 99 22.77 21.95 -4.83
CA ILE A 99 24.10 21.49 -4.42
C ILE A 99 24.80 22.72 -3.86
N LYS A 100 24.98 22.77 -2.53
CA LYS A 100 25.86 23.77 -1.92
C LYS A 100 27.28 23.25 -2.02
N TYR A 101 28.08 23.83 -2.90
CA TYR A 101 29.53 23.67 -2.85
C TYR A 101 30.02 24.45 -1.64
N ASN A 102 30.68 23.75 -0.73
CA ASN A 102 31.38 24.37 0.39
C ASN A 102 32.73 24.85 -0.15
N ASP A 103 32.72 25.98 -0.85
CA ASP A 103 33.95 26.64 -1.27
C ASP A 103 34.61 27.19 -0.01
N LYS A 104 35.72 26.55 0.39
CA LYS A 104 36.71 27.09 1.31
C LYS A 104 37.82 27.74 0.50
#